data_AF-A0A8T4T465-F1
#
_entry.id   AF-A0A8T4T465-F1
#
_cell.length_a   1.000
_cell.length_b   1.000
_cell.length_c   1.000
_cell.angle_alpha   90.00
_cell.angle_beta   90.00
_cell.angle_gamma   90.00
#
_symmetry.space_group_name_H-M   'P 1'
#
loop_
_entity.id
_entity.type
_entity.pdbx_description
1 polymer ?
#
loop_
_entity_poly.entity_id
_entity_poly.type
_entity_poly.pdbx_seq_one_letter_code
_entity_poly.pdbx_strand_id
1 'polypeptide(L)'
;MIDIVMFPKKELQIMGEKLGYSKVIHYKNFNIKFGINRNFFESKKTDIITSLETSLDKDKTHYKESGLNQVLCKLAKKNKIAIAFNFNNILNAKKRYLILGRIMQNIRLCRKYKIPMIIASFANDRYDMRNPRDLISIGISLGMTPIEAKNAVSNSIEDVLSSKDPRILAEGIRKI
;
A
#
# COMPACT_ATOMS: atom_id res chain seq x y z
N MET A 1 -5.12 -12.42 6.35
CA MET A 1 -4.94 -11.44 5.26
C MET A 1 -5.83 -10.24 5.57
N ILE A 2 -5.30 -9.04 5.41
CA ILE A 2 -5.94 -7.80 5.83
C ILE A 2 -6.20 -6.93 4.61
N ASP A 3 -7.38 -6.32 4.55
CA ASP A 3 -7.69 -5.29 3.56
C ASP A 3 -7.76 -3.91 4.18
N ILE A 4 -7.44 -2.89 3.39
CA ILE A 4 -7.65 -1.47 3.71
C ILE A 4 -8.73 -0.95 2.78
N VAL A 5 -9.83 -0.45 3.34
CA VAL A 5 -11.00 0.05 2.59
C VAL A 5 -11.26 1.53 2.87
N MET A 6 -11.82 2.22 1.88
CA MET A 6 -12.08 3.67 1.96
C MET A 6 -13.40 4.01 2.64
N PHE A 7 -14.31 3.04 2.76
CA PHE A 7 -15.67 3.28 3.21
C PHE A 7 -15.99 2.54 4.53
N PRO A 8 -16.56 3.21 5.54
CA PRO A 8 -16.84 2.59 6.83
C PRO A 8 -18.27 2.05 6.85
N LYS A 9 -18.46 0.78 6.48
CA LYS A 9 -19.73 0.08 6.66
C LYS A 9 -19.56 -1.27 7.33
N LYS A 10 -20.46 -1.61 8.24
CA LYS A 10 -20.60 -2.98 8.80
C LYS A 10 -20.73 -4.04 7.69
N GLU A 11 -21.38 -3.68 6.59
CA GLU A 11 -21.53 -4.54 5.40
C GLU A 11 -20.18 -4.99 4.81
N LEU A 12 -19.18 -4.11 4.78
CA LEU A 12 -17.85 -4.44 4.24
C LEU A 12 -17.09 -5.43 5.12
N GLN A 13 -17.34 -5.41 6.43
CA GLN A 13 -16.74 -6.39 7.34
C GLN A 13 -17.30 -7.79 7.07
N ILE A 14 -18.64 -7.89 6.93
CA ILE A 14 -19.33 -9.13 6.57
C ILE A 14 -18.90 -9.63 5.18
N MET A 15 -18.77 -8.72 4.21
CA MET A 15 -18.29 -9.07 2.87
C MET A 15 -16.83 -9.50 2.88
N GLY A 16 -15.99 -8.84 3.67
CA GLY A 16 -14.59 -9.18 3.84
C GLY A 16 -14.40 -10.60 4.37
N GLU A 17 -15.18 -10.97 5.40
CA GLU A 17 -15.20 -12.33 5.93
C GLU A 17 -15.59 -13.35 4.84
N LYS A 18 -16.63 -13.06 4.05
CA LYS A 18 -17.04 -13.91 2.91
C LYS A 18 -15.96 -14.04 1.83
N LEU A 19 -15.17 -13.00 1.62
CA LEU A 19 -14.04 -13.00 0.67
C LEU A 19 -12.77 -13.67 1.24
N GLY A 20 -12.76 -14.04 2.52
CA GLY A 20 -11.64 -14.71 3.18
C GLY A 20 -10.63 -13.77 3.83
N TYR A 21 -11.00 -12.51 4.10
CA TYR A 21 -10.17 -11.62 4.91
C TYR A 21 -10.32 -11.95 6.39
N SER A 22 -9.20 -11.95 7.11
CA SER A 22 -9.19 -12.09 8.58
C SER A 22 -9.55 -10.77 9.26
N LYS A 23 -9.29 -9.64 8.59
CA LYS A 23 -9.60 -8.31 9.09
C LYS A 23 -9.79 -7.34 7.92
N VAL A 24 -10.78 -6.47 8.04
CA VAL A 24 -10.98 -5.32 7.14
C VAL A 24 -10.81 -4.06 7.97
N ILE A 25 -9.94 -3.16 7.52
CA ILE A 25 -9.58 -1.96 8.27
C ILE A 25 -9.94 -0.73 7.45
N HIS A 26 -10.52 0.25 8.12
CA HIS A 26 -10.83 1.51 7.50
C HIS A 26 -9.58 2.38 7.36
N TYR A 27 -9.43 3.07 6.22
CA TYR A 27 -8.24 3.89 5.92
C TYR A 27 -7.93 4.93 7.00
N LYS A 28 -8.94 5.47 7.72
CA LYS A 28 -8.78 6.45 8.80
C LYS A 28 -7.98 5.94 10.01
N ASN A 29 -7.80 4.63 10.15
CA ASN A 29 -6.93 4.06 11.17
C ASN A 29 -5.44 4.34 10.88
N PHE A 30 -5.14 4.80 9.66
CA PHE A 30 -3.82 5.16 9.19
C PHE A 30 -3.78 6.64 8.78
N ASN A 31 -2.63 7.30 8.97
CA ASN A 31 -2.33 8.57 8.34
C ASN A 31 -1.80 8.29 6.93
N ILE A 32 -2.74 8.01 6.03
CA ILE A 32 -2.46 7.74 4.62
C ILE A 32 -2.37 9.06 3.86
N LYS A 33 -1.34 9.21 3.04
CA LYS A 33 -1.23 10.29 2.06
C LYS A 33 -1.42 9.74 0.65
N PHE A 34 -2.19 10.47 -0.16
CA PHE A 34 -2.51 10.10 -1.52
C PHE A 34 -1.75 11.00 -2.50
N GLY A 35 -1.05 10.39 -3.45
CA GLY A 35 -0.32 11.10 -4.50
C GLY A 35 1.11 11.48 -4.12
N ILE A 36 1.73 12.28 -4.99
CA ILE A 36 3.15 12.62 -4.93
C ILE A 36 3.32 13.99 -4.29
N ASN A 37 3.86 14.03 -3.08
CA ASN A 37 4.35 15.25 -2.45
C ASN A 37 5.53 14.91 -1.54
N ARG A 38 6.66 15.59 -1.70
CA ARG A 38 7.86 15.36 -0.91
C ARG A 38 7.61 15.51 0.60
N ASN A 39 6.75 16.45 1.00
CA ASN A 39 6.42 16.68 2.41
C ASN A 39 5.80 15.45 3.08
N PHE A 40 5.14 14.57 2.31
CA PHE A 40 4.59 13.33 2.84
C PHE A 40 5.68 12.38 3.31
N PHE A 41 6.82 12.36 2.61
CA PHE A 41 7.98 11.52 2.92
C PHE A 41 8.83 12.08 4.06
N GLU A 42 8.81 13.40 4.28
CA GLU A 42 9.59 14.07 5.33
C GLU A 42 8.91 14.02 6.71
N SER A 43 7.58 13.95 6.74
CA SER A 43 6.80 13.86 7.98
C SER A 43 6.93 12.49 8.65
N LYS A 44 7.37 12.46 9.91
CA LYS A 44 7.38 11.26 10.77
C LYS A 44 5.98 10.74 11.13
N LYS A 45 4.93 11.53 10.88
CA LYS A 45 3.54 11.14 11.19
C LYS A 45 2.91 10.32 10.07
N THR A 46 3.47 10.32 8.86
CA THR A 46 2.93 9.60 7.72
C THR A 46 3.19 8.11 7.91
N ASP A 47 2.14 7.29 7.79
CA ASP A 47 2.30 5.84 7.93
C ASP A 47 2.41 5.16 6.56
N ILE A 48 1.53 5.57 5.66
CA ILE A 48 1.36 4.94 4.34
C ILE A 48 1.25 6.05 3.29
N ILE A 49 1.96 5.88 2.17
CA ILE A 49 1.76 6.69 0.98
C ILE A 49 1.24 5.77 -0.13
N THR A 50 0.20 6.21 -0.83
CA THR A 50 -0.46 5.44 -1.89
C THR A 50 -0.74 6.32 -3.11
N SER A 51 -1.08 5.68 -4.24
CA SER A 51 -1.43 6.37 -5.49
C SER A 51 -0.29 7.22 -6.05
N LEU A 52 0.96 6.76 -5.92
CA LEU A 52 2.13 7.44 -6.48
C LEU A 52 2.19 7.30 -8.01
N GLU A 53 1.62 6.21 -8.51
CA GLU A 53 1.58 5.85 -9.93
C GLU A 53 0.59 6.68 -10.77
N THR A 54 -0.26 7.49 -10.13
CA THR A 54 -1.36 8.22 -10.79
C THR A 54 -0.95 9.61 -11.31
N SER A 55 0.35 9.91 -11.41
CA SER A 55 0.81 11.18 -11.99
C SER A 55 0.22 11.40 -13.39
N LEU A 56 -0.15 12.65 -13.70
CA LEU A 56 -0.61 13.03 -15.04
C LEU A 56 0.56 13.28 -16.00
N ASP A 57 1.77 13.41 -15.48
CA ASP A 57 2.96 13.66 -16.26
C ASP A 57 3.27 12.49 -17.18
N LYS A 58 3.86 12.79 -18.34
CA LYS A 58 4.34 11.76 -19.26
C LYS A 58 5.60 11.10 -18.70
N ASP A 59 5.70 9.79 -18.94
CA ASP A 59 6.94 9.06 -18.68
C ASP A 59 8.11 9.70 -19.44
N LYS A 60 9.29 9.67 -18.83
CA LYS A 60 10.53 10.14 -19.45
C LYS A 60 11.14 9.03 -20.31
N THR A 61 12.08 9.41 -21.18
CA THR A 61 12.76 8.46 -22.08
C THR A 61 13.43 7.30 -21.33
N HIS A 62 14.01 7.58 -20.16
CA HIS A 62 14.80 6.60 -19.40
C HIS A 62 14.07 5.95 -18.22
N TYR A 63 12.94 6.51 -17.78
CA TYR A 63 12.22 6.04 -16.60
C TYR A 63 10.74 6.43 -16.61
N LYS A 64 9.93 5.66 -15.88
CA LYS A 64 8.51 5.94 -15.67
C LYS A 64 8.32 7.02 -14.60
N GLU A 65 7.41 7.95 -14.85
CA GLU A 65 7.04 9.00 -13.89
C GLU A 65 6.13 8.40 -12.81
N SER A 66 6.73 7.54 -11.98
CA SER A 66 6.05 6.62 -11.06
C SER A 66 5.90 7.17 -9.64
N GLY A 67 6.38 8.39 -9.39
CA GLY A 67 6.27 9.05 -8.09
C GLY A 67 7.30 8.62 -7.03
N LEU A 68 8.14 7.62 -7.32
CA LEU A 68 9.30 7.28 -6.49
C LEU A 68 10.62 7.52 -7.22
N ASN A 69 11.60 7.95 -6.43
CA ASN A 69 13.00 8.00 -6.82
C ASN A 69 13.86 7.60 -5.62
N GLN A 70 15.18 7.55 -5.82
CA GLN A 70 16.14 7.17 -4.79
C GLN A 70 16.10 8.05 -3.53
N VAL A 71 15.80 9.35 -3.65
CA VAL A 71 15.75 10.28 -2.52
C VAL A 71 14.50 10.02 -1.69
N LEU A 72 13.34 9.94 -2.33
CA LEU A 72 12.07 9.63 -1.66
C LEU A 72 12.10 8.25 -1.02
N CYS A 73 12.75 7.27 -1.66
CA CYS A 73 12.93 5.94 -1.09
C CYS A 73 13.76 5.96 0.21
N LYS A 74 14.85 6.72 0.25
CA LYS A 74 15.65 6.89 1.47
C LYS A 74 14.86 7.59 2.58
N LEU A 75 14.05 8.59 2.23
CA LEU A 75 13.17 9.28 3.19
C LEU A 75 12.10 8.33 3.74
N ALA A 76 11.41 7.59 2.87
CA ALA A 76 10.43 6.58 3.28
C ALA A 76 11.05 5.55 4.24
N LYS A 77 12.24 5.03 3.91
CA LYS A 77 12.94 4.08 4.78
C LYS A 77 13.31 4.70 6.13
N LYS A 78 13.84 5.93 6.14
CA LYS A 78 14.23 6.65 7.36
C LYS A 78 13.03 6.92 8.28
N ASN A 79 11.90 7.30 7.71
CA ASN A 79 10.69 7.65 8.44
C ASN A 79 9.73 6.47 8.63
N LYS A 80 10.16 5.23 8.32
CA LYS A 80 9.36 4.00 8.45
C LYS A 80 8.02 4.05 7.73
N ILE A 81 7.98 4.71 6.58
CA ILE A 81 6.77 4.86 5.75
C ILE A 81 6.63 3.63 4.86
N ALA A 82 5.43 3.05 4.83
CA ALA A 82 5.07 2.00 3.88
C ALA A 82 4.52 2.59 2.57
N ILE A 83 4.78 1.92 1.45
CA ILE A 83 4.20 2.27 0.15
C ILE A 83 3.07 1.30 -0.16
N ALA A 84 1.86 1.81 -0.34
CA ALA A 84 0.71 1.02 -0.72
C ALA A 84 0.38 1.15 -2.20
N PHE A 85 0.07 0.03 -2.84
CA PHE A 85 -0.47 -0.04 -4.18
C PHE A 85 -1.98 -0.19 -4.09
N ASN A 86 -2.68 0.83 -4.56
CA ASN A 86 -4.13 0.90 -4.52
C ASN A 86 -4.72 0.15 -5.72
N PHE A 87 -5.36 -0.99 -5.47
CA PHE A 87 -5.97 -1.79 -6.53
C PHE A 87 -7.13 -1.06 -7.22
N ASN A 88 -7.89 -0.24 -6.50
CA ASN A 88 -8.97 0.57 -7.05
C ASN A 88 -8.49 1.51 -8.18
N ASN A 89 -7.26 2.06 -8.07
CA ASN A 89 -6.65 2.86 -9.14
C ASN A 89 -6.45 2.04 -10.42
N ILE A 90 -6.05 0.77 -10.29
CA ILE A 90 -5.90 -0.14 -11.42
C ILE A 90 -7.28 -0.46 -12.02
N LEU A 91 -8.24 -0.78 -11.15
CA LEU A 91 -9.59 -1.18 -11.55
C LEU A 91 -10.29 -0.07 -12.36
N ASN A 92 -10.19 1.19 -11.93
CA ASN A 92 -10.98 2.28 -12.51
C ASN A 92 -10.21 3.18 -13.51
N ALA A 93 -8.92 2.94 -13.73
CA ALA A 93 -8.15 3.77 -14.65
C ALA A 93 -8.47 3.50 -16.13
N LYS A 94 -8.57 4.57 -16.91
CA LYS A 94 -8.66 4.50 -18.39
C LYS A 94 -7.36 3.99 -19.02
N LYS A 95 -6.21 4.42 -18.49
CA LYS A 95 -4.87 4.05 -18.99
C LYS A 95 -4.17 3.08 -18.06
N ARG A 96 -4.79 1.90 -17.81
CA ARG A 96 -4.26 0.89 -16.87
C ARG A 96 -2.81 0.52 -17.16
N TYR A 97 -2.43 0.37 -18.43
CA TYR A 97 -1.07 0.02 -18.85
C TYR A 97 0.00 0.98 -18.29
N LEU A 98 -0.28 2.28 -18.17
CA LEU A 98 0.66 3.26 -17.58
C LEU A 98 0.83 3.03 -16.08
N ILE A 99 -0.29 2.87 -15.37
CA ILE A 99 -0.32 2.62 -13.92
C ILE A 99 0.43 1.33 -13.60
N LEU A 100 0.16 0.25 -14.33
CA LEU A 100 0.82 -1.04 -14.14
C LEU A 100 2.34 -0.92 -14.32
N GLY A 101 2.81 -0.29 -15.40
CA GLY A 101 4.25 -0.09 -15.62
C GLY A 101 4.94 0.75 -14.54
N ARG A 102 4.24 1.75 -13.99
CA ARG A 102 4.73 2.56 -12.87
C ARG A 102 4.77 1.79 -11.55
N ILE A 103 3.76 0.97 -11.27
CA ILE A 103 3.76 0.08 -10.10
C ILE A 103 4.93 -0.91 -10.19
N MET A 104 5.17 -1.52 -11.35
CA MET A 104 6.32 -2.42 -11.56
C MET A 104 7.65 -1.71 -11.25
N GLN A 105 7.83 -0.46 -11.67
CA GLN A 105 9.01 0.33 -11.33
C GLN A 105 9.09 0.61 -9.82
N ASN A 106 7.98 0.99 -9.19
CA ASN A 106 7.92 1.25 -7.76
C ASN A 106 8.22 0.00 -6.92
N ILE A 107 7.77 -1.19 -7.34
CA ILE A 107 8.12 -2.47 -6.69
C ILE A 107 9.63 -2.68 -6.69
N ARG A 108 10.29 -2.47 -7.84
CA ARG A 108 11.77 -2.60 -7.94
C ARG A 108 12.49 -1.63 -7.01
N LEU A 109 12.02 -0.38 -6.93
CA LEU A 109 12.57 0.63 -6.02
C LEU A 109 12.34 0.26 -4.55
N CYS A 110 11.12 -0.10 -4.17
CA CYS A 110 10.80 -0.49 -2.81
C CYS A 110 11.63 -1.69 -2.35
N ARG A 111 11.80 -2.71 -3.21
CA ARG A 111 12.68 -3.85 -2.95
C ARG A 111 14.13 -3.40 -2.74
N LYS A 112 14.68 -2.60 -3.65
CA LYS A 112 16.08 -2.11 -3.57
C LYS A 112 16.35 -1.36 -2.26
N TYR A 113 15.42 -0.53 -1.82
CA TYR A 113 15.56 0.29 -0.62
C TYR A 113 14.92 -0.33 0.65
N LYS A 114 14.46 -1.59 0.56
CA LYS A 114 13.83 -2.34 1.67
C LYS A 114 12.67 -1.57 2.32
N ILE A 115 11.83 -0.95 1.49
CA ILE A 115 10.64 -0.21 1.93
C ILE A 115 9.49 -1.20 2.04
N PRO A 116 8.71 -1.19 3.14
CA PRO A 116 7.52 -2.01 3.27
C PRO A 116 6.53 -1.72 2.14
N MET A 117 6.02 -2.77 1.50
CA MET A 117 5.03 -2.68 0.43
C MET A 117 3.69 -3.20 0.94
N ILE A 118 2.61 -2.53 0.56
CA ILE A 118 1.24 -2.95 0.88
C ILE A 118 0.46 -3.07 -0.42
N ILE A 119 -0.40 -4.09 -0.53
CA ILE A 119 -1.42 -4.17 -1.58
C ILE A 119 -2.76 -4.26 -0.86
N ALA A 120 -3.66 -3.34 -1.18
CA ALA A 120 -5.01 -3.34 -0.63
C ALA A 120 -6.01 -2.91 -1.70
N SER A 121 -7.28 -3.28 -1.50
CA SER A 121 -8.34 -2.92 -2.43
C SER A 121 -8.54 -1.41 -2.49
N PHE A 122 -8.48 -0.71 -1.34
CA PHE A 122 -8.98 0.66 -1.18
C PHE A 122 -10.37 0.83 -1.80
N ALA A 123 -11.20 -0.19 -1.61
CA ALA A 123 -12.56 -0.26 -2.13
C ALA A 123 -13.42 0.90 -1.61
N ASN A 124 -14.15 1.55 -2.52
CA ASN A 124 -15.17 2.55 -2.15
C ASN A 124 -16.53 1.88 -1.89
N ASP A 125 -16.79 0.76 -2.57
CA ASP A 125 -17.96 -0.07 -2.34
C ASP A 125 -17.61 -1.57 -2.38
N ARG A 126 -18.56 -2.43 -1.98
CA ARG A 126 -18.39 -3.89 -1.91
C ARG A 126 -17.93 -4.53 -3.22
N TYR A 127 -18.25 -3.94 -4.37
CA TYR A 127 -17.89 -4.48 -5.69
C TYR A 127 -16.43 -4.22 -6.07
N ASP A 128 -15.75 -3.29 -5.39
CA ASP A 128 -14.34 -3.00 -5.61
C ASP A 128 -13.42 -3.93 -4.81
N MET A 129 -13.96 -4.61 -3.79
CA MET A 129 -13.20 -5.59 -3.02
C MET A 129 -12.81 -6.79 -3.89
N ARG A 130 -11.64 -7.35 -3.63
CA ARG A 130 -11.16 -8.59 -4.28
C ARG A 130 -10.77 -9.60 -3.22
N ASN A 131 -10.75 -10.88 -3.57
CA ASN A 131 -10.20 -11.90 -2.67
C ASN A 131 -8.72 -11.58 -2.42
N PRO A 132 -8.19 -11.76 -1.20
CA PRO A 132 -6.78 -11.48 -0.95
C PRO A 132 -5.83 -12.35 -1.79
N ARG A 133 -6.24 -13.55 -2.23
CA ARG A 133 -5.47 -14.37 -3.17
C ARG A 133 -5.32 -13.72 -4.54
N ASP A 134 -6.34 -12.98 -4.99
CA ASP A 134 -6.29 -12.21 -6.24
C ASP A 134 -5.36 -11.00 -6.10
N LEU A 135 -5.37 -10.36 -4.93
CA LEU A 135 -4.42 -9.27 -4.63
C LEU A 135 -2.96 -9.77 -4.57
N ILE A 136 -2.74 -11.01 -4.14
CA ILE A 136 -1.43 -11.65 -4.19
C ILE A 136 -1.03 -11.95 -5.64
N SER A 137 -1.92 -12.51 -6.44
CA SER A 137 -1.61 -12.87 -7.84
C SER A 137 -1.29 -11.64 -8.69
N ILE A 138 -1.99 -10.51 -8.49
CA ILE A 138 -1.67 -9.26 -9.17
C ILE A 138 -0.30 -8.72 -8.73
N GLY A 139 0.03 -8.80 -7.44
CA GLY A 139 1.35 -8.42 -6.93
C GLY A 139 2.49 -9.21 -7.59
N ILE A 140 2.32 -10.54 -7.69
CA ILE A 140 3.29 -11.42 -8.36
C ILE A 140 3.41 -11.06 -9.84
N SER A 141 2.28 -10.83 -10.53
CA SER A 141 2.25 -10.46 -11.95
C SER A 141 2.94 -9.11 -12.22
N LEU A 142 2.92 -8.20 -11.24
CA LEU A 142 3.60 -6.90 -11.28
C LEU A 142 5.07 -6.98 -10.85
N GLY A 143 5.57 -8.16 -10.54
CA GLY A 143 6.99 -8.43 -10.31
C GLY A 143 7.39 -8.52 -8.83
N MET A 144 6.44 -8.69 -7.90
CA MET A 144 6.74 -9.13 -6.52
C MET A 144 7.12 -10.61 -6.49
N THR A 145 7.93 -11.02 -5.52
CA THR A 145 8.04 -12.46 -5.21
C THR A 145 6.77 -12.96 -4.50
N PRO A 146 6.46 -14.26 -4.51
CA PRO A 146 5.30 -14.79 -3.79
C PRO A 146 5.29 -14.43 -2.29
N ILE A 147 6.47 -14.39 -1.67
CA ILE A 147 6.63 -14.01 -0.26
C ILE A 147 6.33 -12.53 -0.06
N GLU A 148 6.88 -11.66 -0.91
CA GLU A 148 6.60 -10.21 -0.86
C GLU A 148 5.11 -9.92 -1.04
N ALA A 149 4.47 -10.54 -2.03
CA ALA A 149 3.06 -10.35 -2.30
C ALA A 149 2.17 -10.83 -1.14
N LYS A 150 2.48 -11.98 -0.54
CA LYS A 150 1.77 -12.47 0.66
C LYS A 150 1.93 -11.50 1.83
N ASN A 151 3.15 -11.03 2.08
CA ASN A 151 3.44 -10.06 3.15
C ASN A 151 2.71 -8.72 2.92
N ALA A 152 2.60 -8.27 1.67
CA ALA A 152 1.97 -7.00 1.32
C ALA A 152 0.46 -6.95 1.63
N VAL A 153 -0.23 -8.09 1.67
CA VAL A 153 -1.66 -8.21 2.02
C VAL A 153 -1.85 -8.70 3.48
N SER A 154 -0.77 -8.79 4.27
CA SER A 154 -0.83 -9.26 5.65
C SER A 154 0.17 -8.53 6.55
N ASN A 155 1.33 -9.13 6.77
CA ASN A 155 2.34 -8.69 7.74
C ASN A 155 2.68 -7.21 7.63
N SER A 156 2.85 -6.67 6.41
CA SER A 156 3.20 -5.26 6.23
C SER A 156 2.11 -4.30 6.73
N ILE A 157 0.84 -4.70 6.70
CA ILE A 157 -0.26 -3.91 7.27
C ILE A 157 -0.27 -4.03 8.79
N GLU A 158 0.01 -5.23 9.33
CA GLU A 158 0.09 -5.49 10.78
C GLU A 158 1.26 -4.74 11.44
N ASP A 159 2.41 -4.69 10.78
CA ASP A 159 3.59 -3.95 11.23
C ASP A 159 3.30 -2.45 11.35
N VAL A 160 2.60 -1.89 10.36
CA VAL A 160 2.18 -0.48 10.39
C VAL A 160 1.15 -0.23 11.49
N LEU A 161 0.25 -1.18 11.78
CA LEU A 161 -0.69 -1.05 12.91
C LEU A 161 0.00 -1.15 14.27
N SER A 162 0.91 -2.12 14.42
CA SER A 162 1.57 -2.39 15.70
C SER A 162 2.53 -1.27 16.09
N SER A 163 3.23 -0.67 15.11
CA SER A 163 4.07 0.51 15.36
C SER A 163 3.35 1.72 15.95
N LYS A 164 2.01 1.72 15.95
CA LYS A 164 1.17 2.77 16.55
C LYS A 164 0.62 2.44 17.92
N ASP A 165 0.68 1.20 18.36
CA ASP A 165 0.11 0.82 19.65
C ASP A 165 0.88 1.59 20.74
N PRO A 166 0.24 2.51 21.50
CA PRO A 166 0.92 3.32 22.51
C PRO A 166 1.48 2.46 23.65
N ARG A 167 1.08 1.19 23.74
CA ARG A 167 1.65 0.23 24.67
C ARG A 167 3.02 -0.26 24.20
N ILE A 168 3.34 -0.20 22.92
CA ILE A 168 4.62 -0.65 22.38
C ILE A 168 5.63 0.49 22.49
N LEU A 169 6.52 0.39 23.48
CA LEU A 169 7.57 1.38 23.74
C LEU A 169 8.80 1.16 22.84
N ALA A 170 9.06 -0.09 22.47
CA ALA A 170 10.08 -0.52 21.51
C ALA A 170 9.71 -1.91 20.95
N GLU A 171 10.39 -2.40 19.90
CA GLU A 171 10.23 -3.79 19.43
C GLU A 171 10.36 -4.76 20.62
N GLY A 172 9.27 -5.48 20.93
CA GLY A 172 9.22 -6.44 22.04
C GLY A 172 8.90 -5.88 23.44
N ILE A 173 8.83 -4.56 23.63
CA ILE A 173 8.57 -3.95 24.95
C ILE A 173 7.14 -3.39 25.00
N ARG A 174 6.28 -4.00 25.82
CA ARG A 174 4.90 -3.55 26.05
C ARG A 174 4.72 -2.98 27.46
N LYS A 175 4.06 -1.83 27.56
CA LYS A 175 3.56 -1.27 28.82
C LYS A 175 2.41 -2.15 29.32
N ILE A 176 2.60 -2.76 30.49
CA ILE A 176 1.62 -3.58 31.21
C ILE A 176 0.50 -2.69 31.74
#